data_AF-A0A963S8H4-F1
#
_entry.id   AF-A0A963S8H4-F1
#
_cell.length_a   1.000
_cell.length_b   1.000
_cell.length_c   1.000
_cell.angle_alpha   90.00
_cell.angle_beta   90.00
_cell.angle_gamma   90.00
#
_symmetry.space_group_name_H-M   'P 1'
#
loop_
_entity.id
_entity.type
_entity.pdbx_description
1 polymer ?
#
loop_
_entity_poly.entity_id
_entity_poly.type
_entity_poly.pdbx_seq_one_letter_code
_entity_poly.pdbx_strand_id
1 'polypeptide(L)'
;MAITDAGIDARLAELGLVLPEPAAPVASYVPVVLAGGMAHVSGQLPFIDGKLVTGRLGEDVSLEAGIEAAQACGVMILAQLRAVLGSLDRVERIVKLGAFVNSTSDFTDQPKVANGASELM
;
A
#
# COMPACT_ATOMS: atom_id res chain seq x y z
N MET A 1 -0.57 5.95 -32.25
CA MET A 1 -1.87 5.77 -31.57
C MET A 1 -2.11 4.27 -31.48
N ALA A 2 -1.72 3.66 -30.36
CA ALA A 2 -2.15 2.34 -29.88
C ALA A 2 -1.23 1.93 -28.71
N ILE A 3 -1.69 2.15 -27.49
CA ILE A 3 -1.59 1.15 -26.42
C ILE A 3 -3.04 0.91 -26.05
N THR A 4 -3.48 -0.34 -26.08
CA THR A 4 -4.79 -0.75 -25.59
C THR A 4 -4.76 -0.61 -24.06
N ASP A 5 -5.09 0.60 -23.60
CA ASP A 5 -5.06 1.06 -22.20
C ASP A 5 -6.23 0.42 -21.43
N ALA A 6 -5.99 -0.75 -20.85
CA ALA A 6 -6.76 -1.13 -19.69
C ALA A 6 -6.22 -0.27 -18.54
N GLY A 7 -6.98 0.76 -18.13
CA GLY A 7 -6.58 1.67 -17.04
C GLY A 7 -6.25 0.92 -15.74
N ILE A 8 -5.63 1.57 -14.77
CA ILE A 8 -5.08 0.90 -13.57
C ILE A 8 -6.15 0.08 -12.82
N ASP A 9 -7.41 0.53 -12.81
CA ASP A 9 -8.54 -0.23 -12.23
C ASP A 9 -8.73 -1.61 -12.90
N ALA A 10 -8.52 -1.73 -14.22
CA ALA A 10 -8.58 -3.01 -14.92
C ALA A 10 -7.37 -3.91 -14.59
N ARG A 11 -6.18 -3.33 -14.43
CA ARG A 11 -5.00 -4.08 -14.00
C ARG A 11 -5.17 -4.65 -12.60
N LEU A 12 -5.77 -3.88 -11.69
CA LEU A 12 -6.13 -4.36 -10.35
C LEU A 12 -7.09 -5.55 -10.42
N ALA A 13 -8.11 -5.48 -11.28
CA ALA A 13 -9.05 -6.57 -11.49
C ALA A 13 -8.38 -7.85 -12.04
N GLU A 14 -7.45 -7.72 -12.99
CA GLU A 14 -6.65 -8.85 -13.52
C GLU A 14 -5.81 -9.54 -12.44
N LEU A 15 -5.28 -8.75 -11.49
CA LEU A 15 -4.53 -9.24 -10.33
C LEU A 15 -5.44 -9.79 -9.23
N GLY A 16 -6.76 -9.76 -9.41
CA GLY A 16 -7.74 -10.17 -8.41
C GLY A 16 -7.79 -9.24 -7.18
N LEU A 17 -7.28 -8.01 -7.32
CA LEU A 17 -7.22 -7.04 -6.23
C LEU A 17 -8.44 -6.14 -6.25
N VAL A 18 -9.16 -6.13 -5.13
CA VAL A 18 -10.25 -5.18 -4.87
C VAL A 18 -9.72 -4.13 -3.92
N LEU A 19 -9.82 -2.86 -4.31
CA LEU A 19 -9.47 -1.77 -3.41
C LEU A 19 -10.49 -1.70 -2.27
N PRO A 20 -10.04 -1.69 -1.00
CA PRO A 20 -10.93 -1.54 0.14
C PRO A 20 -11.51 -0.12 0.18
N GLU A 21 -12.54 0.05 1.00
CA GLU A 21 -12.95 1.40 1.40
C GLU A 21 -11.76 2.11 2.09
N PRO A 22 -11.42 3.34 1.68
CA PRO A 22 -10.30 4.07 2.27
C PRO A 22 -10.48 4.23 3.78
N ALA A 23 -9.46 3.79 4.54
CA ALA A 23 -9.50 3.88 5.99
C ALA A 23 -9.58 5.35 6.45
N ALA A 24 -10.44 5.62 7.43
CA ALA A 24 -10.45 6.90 8.13
C ALA A 24 -9.12 7.11 8.88
N PRO A 25 -8.63 8.34 9.02
CA PRO A 25 -7.47 8.65 9.85
C PRO A 25 -7.61 8.11 11.27
N VAL A 26 -6.53 7.56 11.81
CA VAL A 26 -6.47 7.06 13.20
C VAL A 26 -6.30 8.21 14.21
N ALA A 27 -5.92 9.41 13.73
CA ALA A 27 -5.78 10.63 14.52
C ALA A 27 -6.09 11.87 13.66
N SER A 28 -5.79 13.08 14.17
CA SER A 28 -6.13 14.37 13.53
C SER A 28 -5.37 14.72 12.24
N TYR A 29 -4.71 13.77 11.58
CA TYR A 29 -4.04 13.96 10.29
C TYR A 29 -4.95 13.58 9.13
N VAL A 30 -4.63 14.03 7.91
CA VAL A 30 -5.39 13.65 6.70
C VAL A 30 -4.71 12.51 5.94
N PRO A 31 -5.45 11.64 5.23
CA PRO A 31 -4.85 10.47 4.57
C PRO A 31 -3.92 10.83 3.42
N VAL A 32 -4.23 11.88 2.65
CA VAL A 32 -3.43 12.35 1.51
C VAL A 32 -3.43 13.87 1.47
N VAL A 33 -2.28 14.47 1.18
CA VAL A 33 -2.12 15.90 0.88
C VAL A 33 -1.59 16.06 -0.53
N LEU A 34 -2.22 16.93 -1.34
CA LEU A 34 -1.72 17.32 -2.65
C LEU A 34 -0.90 18.61 -2.53
N ALA A 35 0.37 18.58 -2.93
CA ALA A 35 1.25 19.74 -2.87
C ALA A 35 2.27 19.72 -4.01
N GLY A 36 2.33 20.79 -4.81
CA GLY A 36 3.35 20.94 -5.86
C GLY A 36 3.36 19.83 -6.92
N GLY A 37 2.19 19.24 -7.24
CA GLY A 37 2.10 18.12 -8.17
C GLY A 37 2.39 16.75 -7.57
N MET A 38 2.70 16.66 -6.27
CA MET A 38 2.87 15.40 -5.54
C MET A 38 1.65 15.09 -4.67
N ALA A 39 1.28 13.81 -4.60
CA ALA A 39 0.38 13.28 -3.60
C ALA A 39 1.19 12.65 -2.45
N HIS A 40 1.16 13.27 -1.28
CA HIS A 40 1.78 12.74 -0.06
C HIS A 40 0.76 11.91 0.70
N VAL A 41 0.96 10.59 0.71
CA VAL A 41 0.09 9.64 1.41
C VAL A 41 0.64 9.41 2.82
N SER A 42 -0.20 9.57 3.83
CA SER A 42 0.12 9.22 5.22
C SER A 42 0.35 7.71 5.38
N GLY A 43 0.96 7.28 6.48
CA GLY A 43 1.22 5.86 6.72
C GLY A 43 -0.05 5.01 6.66
N GLN A 44 -0.02 3.94 5.88
CA GLN A 44 -1.11 2.96 5.79
C GLN A 44 -0.76 1.73 6.61
N LEU A 45 -1.78 1.14 7.22
CA LEU A 45 -1.67 -0.02 8.11
C LEU A 45 -2.25 -1.28 7.45
N PRO A 46 -1.75 -2.47 7.81
CA PRO A 46 -2.17 -3.72 7.19
C PRO A 46 -3.48 -4.23 7.79
N PHE A 47 -4.61 -3.74 7.29
CA PHE A 47 -5.92 -4.30 7.62
C PHE A 47 -6.28 -5.42 6.64
N ILE A 48 -6.46 -6.64 7.15
CA ILE A 48 -6.89 -7.82 6.40
C ILE A 48 -8.21 -8.29 7.02
N ASP A 49 -9.27 -8.38 6.23
CA ASP A 49 -10.63 -8.69 6.70
C ASP A 49 -11.09 -7.82 7.88
N GLY A 50 -10.73 -6.53 7.83
CA GLY A 50 -11.06 -5.55 8.88
C GLY A 50 -10.25 -5.69 10.17
N LYS A 51 -9.29 -6.62 10.23
CA LYS A 51 -8.40 -6.82 11.38
C LYS A 51 -7.01 -6.28 11.09
N LEU A 52 -6.49 -5.50 12.03
CA LEU A 52 -5.11 -5.03 11.97
C LEU A 52 -4.16 -6.20 12.20
N VAL A 53 -3.22 -6.42 11.28
CA VAL A 53 -2.10 -7.33 11.50
C VAL A 53 -1.13 -6.67 12.48
N THR A 54 -0.87 -7.35 13.59
CA THR A 54 0.04 -6.89 14.66
C THR A 54 1.10 -7.95 14.94
N GLY A 55 2.23 -7.50 15.48
CA GLY A 55 3.36 -8.37 15.86
C GLY A 55 4.68 -7.83 15.32
N ARG A 56 5.71 -8.68 15.36
CA ARG A 56 7.11 -8.43 15.10
C ARG A 56 7.72 -9.58 14.30
N LEU A 57 8.30 -9.25 13.15
CA LEU A 57 9.02 -10.21 12.31
C LEU A 57 10.29 -10.71 12.99
N GLY A 58 10.54 -12.02 12.89
CA GLY A 58 11.59 -12.70 13.64
C GLY A 58 11.18 -13.09 15.06
N GLU A 59 9.90 -12.94 15.42
CA GLU A 59 9.33 -13.40 16.68
C GLU A 59 7.96 -14.06 16.48
N ASP A 60 6.89 -13.27 16.35
CA ASP A 60 5.48 -13.69 16.30
C ASP A 60 4.84 -13.57 14.90
N VAL A 61 5.58 -13.03 13.92
CA VAL A 61 5.14 -12.91 12.52
C VAL A 61 6.12 -13.63 11.59
N SER A 62 5.60 -14.47 10.68
CA SER A 62 6.39 -15.12 9.63
C SER A 62 6.70 -14.15 8.48
N LEU A 63 7.73 -14.46 7.69
CA LEU A 63 8.08 -13.65 6.51
C LEU A 63 6.90 -13.52 5.53
N GLU A 64 6.21 -14.63 5.27
CA GLU A 64 5.07 -14.69 4.35
C GLU A 64 3.92 -13.81 4.84
N ALA A 65 3.58 -13.89 6.14
CA ALA A 65 2.57 -13.03 6.74
C ALA A 65 2.98 -11.54 6.72
N GLY A 66 4.27 -11.26 6.86
CA GLY A 66 4.81 -9.91 6.70
C GLY A 66 4.65 -9.37 5.28
N ILE A 67 4.90 -10.20 4.27
CA ILE A 67 4.72 -9.83 2.85
C ILE A 67 3.24 -9.54 2.56
N GLU A 68 2.33 -10.40 3.04
CA GLU A 68 0.89 -10.20 2.91
C GLU A 68 0.43 -8.91 3.60
N ALA A 69 0.95 -8.62 4.80
CA ALA A 69 0.69 -7.36 5.50
C ALA A 69 1.18 -6.15 4.69
N ALA A 70 2.39 -6.21 4.11
CA ALA A 70 2.90 -5.15 3.26
C ALA A 70 2.04 -4.95 2.00
N GLN A 71 1.56 -6.04 1.40
CA GLN A 71 0.63 -5.98 0.27
C GLN A 71 -0.68 -5.29 0.65
N ALA A 72 -1.25 -5.60 1.82
CA ALA A 72 -2.43 -4.92 2.34
C ALA A 72 -2.20 -3.40 2.52
N CYS A 73 -1.02 -3.00 3.03
CA CYS A 73 -0.63 -1.58 3.08
C CYS A 73 -0.58 -0.96 1.68
N GLY A 74 0.01 -1.64 0.70
CA GLY A 74 0.11 -1.17 -0.69
C GLY A 74 -1.27 -0.97 -1.33
N VAL A 75 -2.17 -1.94 -1.18
CA VAL A 75 -3.55 -1.85 -1.65
C VAL A 75 -4.29 -0.66 -1.01
N MET A 76 -4.09 -0.43 0.30
CA MET A 76 -4.69 0.72 0.98
C MET A 76 -4.13 2.07 0.48
N ILE A 77 -2.83 2.14 0.14
CA ILE A 77 -2.24 3.33 -0.50
C ILE A 77 -2.97 3.65 -1.81
N LEU A 78 -3.19 2.64 -2.66
CA LEU A 78 -3.91 2.80 -3.92
C LEU A 78 -5.37 3.24 -3.69
N ALA A 79 -6.05 2.69 -2.68
CA ALA A 79 -7.40 3.11 -2.31
C ALA A 79 -7.46 4.59 -1.91
N GLN A 80 -6.53 5.07 -1.07
CA GLN A 80 -6.45 6.46 -0.65
C GLN A 80 -6.16 7.41 -1.82
N LEU A 81 -5.24 7.02 -2.72
CA LEU A 81 -4.95 7.79 -3.93
C LEU A 81 -6.18 7.87 -4.84
N ARG A 82 -6.85 6.75 -5.10
CA ARG A 82 -8.06 6.71 -5.92
C ARG A 82 -9.17 7.58 -5.33
N ALA A 83 -9.35 7.57 -4.02
CA ALA A 83 -10.37 8.39 -3.36
C ALA A 83 -10.15 9.89 -3.55
N VAL A 84 -8.88 10.34 -3.50
CA VAL A 84 -8.53 11.77 -3.61
C VAL A 84 -8.40 12.23 -5.06
N LEU A 85 -7.96 11.35 -5.96
CA LEU A 85 -7.74 11.67 -7.37
C LEU A 85 -8.94 11.33 -8.26
N GLY A 86 -9.86 10.47 -7.83
CA GLY A 86 -10.98 9.94 -8.61
C GLY A 86 -10.60 8.85 -9.61
N SER A 87 -9.36 8.84 -10.11
CA SER A 87 -8.78 7.75 -10.90
C SER A 87 -7.28 7.64 -10.61
N LEU A 88 -6.77 6.41 -10.55
CA LEU A 88 -5.35 6.12 -10.43
C LEU A 88 -4.56 6.48 -11.69
N ASP A 89 -5.22 6.57 -12.86
CA ASP A 89 -4.57 6.95 -14.13
C ASP A 89 -4.04 8.40 -14.11
N ARG A 90 -4.39 9.18 -13.07
CA ARG A 90 -3.83 10.51 -12.81
C ARG A 90 -2.45 10.48 -12.14
N VAL A 91 -1.99 9.32 -11.70
CA VAL A 91 -0.67 9.12 -11.10
C VAL A 91 0.34 8.82 -12.21
N GLU A 92 1.27 9.75 -12.44
CA GLU A 92 2.33 9.55 -13.44
C GLU A 92 3.40 8.55 -12.98
N ARG A 93 3.73 8.58 -11.69
CA ARG A 93 4.81 7.77 -11.10
C ARG A 93 4.72 7.74 -9.58
N ILE A 94 5.05 6.58 -9.00
CA ILE A 94 5.42 6.47 -7.59
C ILE A 94 6.90 6.84 -7.42
N VAL A 95 7.17 8.04 -6.89
CA VAL A 95 8.54 8.55 -6.74
C VAL A 95 9.29 7.90 -5.58
N LYS A 96 8.56 7.53 -4.52
CA LYS A 96 9.12 6.94 -3.30
C LYS A 96 8.06 6.10 -2.59
N LEU A 97 8.47 4.94 -2.11
CA LEU A 97 7.72 4.11 -1.16
C LEU A 97 8.53 3.99 0.13
N GLY A 98 7.93 4.35 1.26
CA GLY A 98 8.51 4.16 2.60
C GLY A 98 7.84 2.98 3.28
N ALA A 99 8.60 1.92 3.57
CA ALA A 99 8.12 0.76 4.30
C ALA A 99 8.77 0.70 5.69
N PHE A 100 7.96 0.65 6.74
CA PHE A 100 8.41 0.51 8.12
C PHE A 100 8.02 -0.87 8.63
N VAL A 101 9.01 -1.67 9.03
CA VAL A 101 8.82 -3.08 9.36
C VAL A 101 9.22 -3.32 10.82
N ASN A 102 8.23 -3.59 11.68
CA ASN A 102 8.50 -3.99 13.07
C ASN A 102 9.17 -5.36 13.07
N SER A 103 10.44 -5.42 13.47
CA SER A 103 11.27 -6.62 13.40
C SER A 103 12.21 -6.71 14.60
N THR A 104 12.64 -7.93 14.94
CA THR A 104 13.72 -8.14 15.91
C THR A 104 15.06 -7.64 15.34
N SER A 105 16.07 -7.51 16.19
CA SER A 105 17.43 -7.10 15.76
C SER A 105 18.07 -8.06 14.77
N ASP A 106 17.66 -9.34 14.80
CA ASP A 106 18.30 -10.42 14.05
C ASP A 106 17.59 -10.68 12.72
N PHE A 107 16.39 -10.14 12.53
CA PHE A 107 15.68 -10.22 11.26
C PHE A 107 16.24 -9.19 10.28
N THR A 108 16.66 -9.64 9.10
CA THR A 108 17.29 -8.79 8.07
C THR A 108 16.59 -8.84 6.71
N ASP A 109 15.41 -9.46 6.66
CA ASP A 109 14.64 -9.68 5.43
C ASP A 109 13.56 -8.60 5.19
N GLN A 110 13.68 -7.42 5.83
CA GLN A 110 12.76 -6.28 5.63
C GLN A 110 12.59 -5.90 4.15
N PRO A 111 13.62 -5.95 3.28
CA PRO A 111 13.43 -5.69 1.86
C PRO A 111 12.46 -6.68 1.19
N LYS A 112 12.51 -7.97 1.57
CA LYS A 112 11.58 -8.98 1.04
C LYS A 112 10.15 -8.71 1.50
N VAL A 113 9.97 -8.29 2.75
CA VAL A 113 8.66 -7.89 3.28
C VAL A 113 8.11 -6.70 2.49
N ALA A 114 8.93 -5.67 2.26
CA ALA A 114 8.54 -4.47 1.52
C ALA A 114 8.13 -4.77 0.07
N ASN A 115 8.64 -5.84 -0.54
CA ASN A 115 8.23 -6.26 -1.89
C ASN A 115 6.73 -6.51 -2.00
N GLY A 116 6.07 -6.97 -0.92
CA GLY A 116 4.61 -7.14 -0.93
C GLY A 116 3.87 -5.85 -1.29
N ALA A 117 4.41 -4.69 -0.90
CA ALA A 117 3.88 -3.40 -1.31
C ALA A 117 4.44 -2.91 -2.65
N SER A 118 5.76 -3.02 -2.88
CA SER A 118 6.39 -2.40 -4.06
C SER A 118 6.12 -3.13 -5.37
N GLU A 119 5.83 -4.43 -5.35
CA GLU A 119 5.45 -5.17 -6.56
C GLU A 119 4.06 -4.78 -7.10
N LEU A 120 3.28 -4.01 -6.32
CA LEU A 120 2.00 -3.43 -6.74
C LEU A 120 2.13 -2.04 -7.39
N MET A 121 3.29 -1.38 -7.27
CA MET A 121 3.50 0.05 -7.58
C MET A 121 4.22 0.24 -8.92
#